data_AF-A0AAD5H856-F1
#
_entry.id   AF-A0AAD5H856-F1
#
_cell.length_a   1.000
_cell.length_b   1.000
_cell.length_c   1.000
_cell.angle_alpha   90.00
_cell.angle_beta   90.00
_cell.angle_gamma   90.00
#
_symmetry.space_group_name_H-M   'P 1'
#
loop_
_entity.id
_entity.type
_entity.pdbx_description
1 polymer ?
#
loop_
_entity_poly.entity_id
_entity_poly.type
_entity_poly.pdbx_seq_one_letter_code
_entity_poly.pdbx_strand_id
1 'polypeptide(L)'
;MSEGLGLPPRPPGPLPRYGSTPAQLNGGSASPPPPLPLEPRGQPVALAYQDVHKRPSPLKGSAWKVWLVLGDCTLIGLAPVLVHMAKDSEGHYPFSPIAVNLLVELCKTLFALGTLLAYGTGRPGPPMYASLTSFVRDARHNRILAIPAGLYAVNNLLKFLMQLYFKPTTAKMLSNLKILVIAVLMRSVMRRSFNIYQWEALFLLVAGITVNQLNYCGKGSGGDMFTAAAMLYTLGSITVPSLASVLNEFGLKKNMETSVLLQNFFLYFFGVLFNVAGLLVVVASGGLAPSAVFSGFSPVTLLLVVNNAMQGVLSSFFYKYADTILKKYSSTIATIFTGIMSALLFGHSLTLNFLLGVAIVFISMHLFFSMGSAKGAAAGGLSPPGKDTRGQRPPQLAVSPSMEHLASLSNVASNASIASLATAEGDVITPLLGPASGARAPALLPR
;
A
#
# COMPACT_ATOMS: atom_id res chain seq x y z
N MET A 1 -61.33 1.12 -50.68
CA MET A 1 -60.06 1.69 -51.18
C MET A 1 -58.96 0.69 -50.85
N SER A 2 -58.16 0.37 -51.86
CA SER A 2 -57.50 -0.92 -52.10
C SER A 2 -56.25 -1.23 -51.27
N GLU A 3 -55.97 -2.53 -51.22
CA GLU A 3 -54.76 -3.25 -50.78
C GLU A 3 -53.51 -3.01 -51.67
N GLY A 4 -52.31 -3.27 -51.11
CA GLY A 4 -51.39 -4.28 -51.69
C GLY A 4 -50.02 -3.88 -52.29
N LEU A 5 -48.96 -4.58 -51.81
CA LEU A 5 -47.64 -4.95 -52.42
C LEU A 5 -46.58 -3.83 -52.69
N GLY A 6 -45.24 -3.99 -52.60
CA GLY A 6 -44.31 -5.10 -52.32
C GLY A 6 -42.97 -4.95 -53.11
N LEU A 7 -41.80 -5.14 -52.44
CA LEU A 7 -40.43 -5.53 -52.93
C LEU A 7 -39.50 -4.48 -53.64
N PRO A 8 -38.16 -4.69 -53.83
CA PRO A 8 -37.09 -5.48 -53.12
C PRO A 8 -35.73 -4.70 -52.92
N PRO A 9 -34.62 -5.29 -52.39
CA PRO A 9 -33.35 -4.57 -52.10
C PRO A 9 -32.34 -4.57 -53.27
N ARG A 10 -31.38 -3.62 -53.27
CA ARG A 10 -30.29 -3.52 -54.28
C ARG A 10 -28.89 -3.92 -53.73
N PRO A 11 -28.05 -4.59 -54.55
CA PRO A 11 -26.74 -5.17 -54.16
C PRO A 11 -25.57 -4.16 -54.19
N PRO A 12 -24.38 -4.52 -53.64
CA PRO A 12 -23.21 -3.64 -53.60
C PRO A 12 -22.50 -3.55 -54.97
N GLY A 13 -22.14 -2.32 -55.37
CA GLY A 13 -21.33 -2.06 -56.57
C GLY A 13 -19.82 -2.23 -56.31
N PRO A 14 -19.03 -2.67 -57.31
CA PRO A 14 -17.63 -3.05 -57.14
C PRO A 14 -16.63 -1.87 -57.17
N LEU A 15 -15.50 -2.05 -56.48
CA LEU A 15 -14.32 -1.17 -56.45
C LEU A 15 -13.67 -1.03 -57.84
N PRO A 16 -13.20 0.17 -58.26
CA PRO A 16 -12.41 0.29 -59.48
C PRO A 16 -10.96 -0.13 -59.25
N ARG A 17 -10.52 -1.10 -60.08
CA ARG A 17 -9.14 -1.53 -60.28
C ARG A 17 -8.31 -0.43 -60.95
N TYR A 18 -7.08 -0.28 -60.46
CA TYR A 18 -5.99 0.44 -61.11
C TYR A 18 -5.67 -0.16 -62.50
N GLY A 19 -5.60 0.70 -63.51
CA GLY A 19 -5.11 0.38 -64.85
C GLY A 19 -4.26 1.53 -65.40
N SER A 20 -2.96 1.31 -65.46
CA SER A 20 -1.98 1.95 -66.35
C SER A 20 -2.40 1.76 -67.80
N THR A 21 -2.26 2.69 -68.77
CA THR A 21 -1.01 3.22 -69.40
C THR A 21 -1.44 4.28 -70.48
N PRO A 22 -0.56 4.93 -71.28
CA PRO A 22 -0.54 6.38 -71.45
C PRO A 22 -1.00 6.88 -72.84
N ALA A 23 -1.32 8.17 -72.97
CA ALA A 23 -1.47 8.82 -74.27
C ALA A 23 -0.75 10.18 -74.28
N GLN A 24 0.03 10.37 -75.34
CA GLN A 24 0.98 11.45 -75.55
C GLN A 24 0.32 12.78 -75.97
N LEU A 25 0.94 13.86 -75.49
CA LEU A 25 1.29 15.13 -76.15
C LEU A 25 0.25 15.84 -77.02
N ASN A 26 -0.15 17.05 -76.57
CA ASN A 26 -0.21 18.18 -77.48
C ASN A 26 0.35 19.45 -76.82
N GLY A 27 1.19 20.18 -77.56
CA GLY A 27 2.03 21.26 -77.07
C GLY A 27 1.27 22.57 -76.83
N GLY A 28 1.66 23.24 -75.75
CA GLY A 28 1.29 24.61 -75.44
C GLY A 28 2.30 25.18 -74.45
N SER A 29 3.04 26.19 -74.87
CA SER A 29 4.04 26.90 -74.08
C SER A 29 3.40 27.61 -72.88
N ALA A 30 3.69 27.14 -71.66
CA ALA A 30 3.43 27.87 -70.43
C ALA A 30 4.66 27.78 -69.52
N SER A 31 5.18 28.94 -69.14
CA SER A 31 6.26 29.14 -68.16
C SER A 31 5.98 28.40 -66.84
N PRO A 32 7.01 27.92 -66.13
CA PRO A 32 6.81 27.20 -64.87
C PRO A 32 6.18 28.12 -63.81
N PRO A 33 5.24 27.62 -62.98
CA PRO A 33 4.73 28.37 -61.84
C PRO A 33 5.85 28.63 -60.82
N PRO A 34 5.80 29.74 -60.06
CA PRO A 34 6.77 30.00 -59.00
C PRO A 34 6.73 28.86 -57.97
N PRO A 35 7.87 28.51 -57.35
CA PRO A 35 7.90 27.49 -56.32
C PRO A 35 6.95 27.89 -55.18
N LEU A 36 6.05 26.99 -54.83
CA LEU A 36 5.19 27.11 -53.65
C LEU A 36 6.07 27.36 -52.42
N PRO A 37 5.62 28.20 -51.45
CA PRO A 37 6.34 28.37 -50.21
C PRO A 37 6.56 26.99 -49.58
N LEU A 38 7.81 26.66 -49.27
CA LEU A 38 8.15 25.48 -48.50
C LEU A 38 7.32 25.52 -47.21
N GLU A 39 6.34 24.62 -47.10
CA GLU A 39 5.73 24.30 -45.81
C GLU A 39 6.88 24.01 -44.84
N PRO A 40 6.87 24.58 -43.62
CA PRO A 40 7.85 24.20 -42.61
C PRO A 40 7.68 22.70 -42.36
N ARG A 41 8.63 21.91 -42.88
CA ARG A 41 8.78 20.49 -42.63
C ARG A 41 8.51 20.24 -41.16
N GLY A 42 7.51 19.39 -40.91
CA GLY A 42 6.94 19.15 -39.60
C GLY A 42 8.00 19.10 -38.50
N GLN A 43 7.84 19.98 -37.51
CA GLN A 43 8.36 19.67 -36.19
C GLN A 43 7.84 18.27 -35.84
N PRO A 44 8.70 17.32 -35.46
CA PRO A 44 8.21 16.04 -35.01
C PRO A 44 7.29 16.31 -33.83
N VAL A 45 6.06 15.81 -33.92
CA VAL A 45 5.01 15.78 -32.88
C VAL A 45 5.50 15.14 -31.56
N ALA A 46 6.77 14.70 -31.52
CA ALA A 46 7.49 14.22 -30.35
C ALA A 46 7.74 15.27 -29.26
N LEU A 47 7.67 16.59 -29.53
CA LEU A 47 7.92 17.60 -28.48
C LEU A 47 6.72 17.85 -27.54
N ALA A 48 5.50 17.46 -27.90
CA ALA A 48 4.32 17.62 -27.02
C ALA A 48 4.19 16.52 -25.95
N TYR A 49 4.99 15.46 -26.03
CA TYR A 49 4.98 14.33 -25.10
C TYR A 49 6.24 14.21 -24.24
N GLN A 50 7.19 15.15 -24.34
CA GLN A 50 8.39 15.14 -23.48
C GLN A 50 8.13 15.62 -22.05
N ASP A 51 7.00 16.28 -21.77
CA ASP A 51 6.68 16.76 -20.43
C ASP A 51 6.11 15.70 -19.47
N VAL A 52 5.85 14.48 -19.94
CA VAL A 52 5.31 13.38 -19.10
C VAL A 52 6.41 12.70 -18.26
N HIS A 53 7.68 13.05 -18.45
CA HIS A 53 8.82 12.48 -17.70
C HIS A 53 9.54 13.51 -16.83
N LYS A 54 8.81 14.47 -16.25
CA LYS A 54 9.32 15.16 -15.05
C LYS A 54 9.40 14.13 -13.92
N ARG A 55 10.58 13.54 -13.75
CA ARG A 55 10.93 12.82 -12.51
C ARG A 55 10.58 13.77 -11.36
N PRO A 56 9.71 13.38 -10.41
CA PRO A 56 9.41 14.23 -9.27
C PRO A 56 10.74 14.55 -8.57
N SER A 57 10.92 15.81 -8.16
CA SER A 57 12.10 16.21 -7.41
C SER A 57 12.29 15.26 -6.21
N PRO A 58 13.51 14.74 -5.96
CA PRO A 58 13.73 13.66 -5.00
C PRO A 58 13.26 13.99 -3.59
N LEU A 59 13.26 15.29 -3.23
CA LEU A 59 12.74 15.80 -1.96
C LEU A 59 11.21 15.73 -1.84
N LYS A 60 10.47 16.04 -2.91
CA LYS A 60 8.99 16.01 -2.92
C LYS A 60 8.46 14.58 -2.92
N GLY A 61 9.21 13.65 -3.51
CA GLY A 61 8.93 12.21 -3.51
C GLY A 61 9.19 11.49 -2.18
N SER A 62 9.94 12.10 -1.26
CA SER A 62 10.23 11.53 0.07
C SER A 62 9.23 12.02 1.12
N ALA A 63 8.86 13.30 1.10
CA ALA A 63 7.97 13.91 2.08
C ALA A 63 6.58 13.23 2.15
N TRP A 64 5.97 12.90 1.01
CA TRP A 64 4.64 12.27 1.01
C TRP A 64 4.66 10.85 1.61
N LYS A 65 5.77 10.10 1.46
CA LYS A 65 5.93 8.77 2.08
C LYS A 65 6.04 8.90 3.59
N VAL A 66 6.75 9.91 4.08
CA VAL A 66 6.83 10.24 5.51
C VAL A 66 5.44 10.57 6.05
N TRP A 67 4.66 11.41 5.35
CA TRP A 67 3.27 11.70 5.72
C TRP A 67 2.38 10.45 5.74
N LEU A 68 2.54 9.52 4.80
CA LEU A 68 1.82 8.25 4.83
C LEU A 68 2.17 7.41 6.05
N VAL A 69 3.46 7.29 6.40
CA VAL A 69 3.90 6.52 7.57
C VAL A 69 3.43 7.19 8.86
N LEU A 70 3.56 8.51 8.99
CA LEU A 70 3.09 9.26 10.16
C LEU A 70 1.57 9.13 10.34
N GLY A 71 0.79 9.30 9.27
CA GLY A 71 -0.66 9.10 9.31
C GLY A 71 -1.03 7.67 9.69
N ASP A 72 -0.27 6.67 9.24
CA ASP A 72 -0.50 5.28 9.60
C ASP A 72 -0.21 5.02 11.07
N CYS A 73 0.88 5.61 11.58
CA CYS A 73 1.24 5.59 12.99
C CYS A 73 0.12 6.15 13.87
N THR A 74 -0.41 7.32 13.52
CA THR A 74 -1.49 7.94 14.28
C THR A 74 -2.77 7.08 14.27
N LEU A 75 -3.21 6.63 13.10
CA LEU A 75 -4.48 5.89 12.98
C LEU A 75 -4.42 4.50 13.63
N ILE A 76 -3.30 3.79 13.47
CA ILE A 76 -3.08 2.47 14.09
C ILE A 76 -2.93 2.61 15.60
N GLY A 77 -2.23 3.64 16.08
CA GLY A 77 -2.04 3.85 17.51
C GLY A 77 -3.30 4.29 18.23
N LEU A 78 -4.16 5.06 17.57
CA LEU A 78 -5.45 5.49 18.11
C LEU A 78 -6.46 4.35 18.18
N ALA A 79 -6.40 3.36 17.27
CA ALA A 79 -7.41 2.30 17.19
C ALA A 79 -7.59 1.48 18.48
N PRO A 80 -6.54 0.93 19.14
CA PRO A 80 -6.69 0.21 20.40
C PRO A 80 -7.27 1.05 21.54
N VAL A 81 -6.93 2.35 21.58
CA VAL A 81 -7.46 3.29 22.58
C VAL A 81 -8.95 3.48 22.38
N LEU A 82 -9.39 3.74 21.14
CA LEU A 82 -10.81 3.87 20.81
C LEU A 82 -11.58 2.57 21.07
N VAL A 83 -10.99 1.40 20.77
CA VAL A 83 -11.61 0.11 21.10
C VAL A 83 -11.77 -0.06 22.61
N HIS A 84 -10.77 0.32 23.40
CA HIS A 84 -10.85 0.25 24.85
C HIS A 84 -11.92 1.20 25.42
N MET A 85 -11.98 2.44 24.92
CA MET A 85 -12.98 3.44 25.31
C MET A 85 -14.41 3.11 24.83
N ALA A 86 -14.56 2.24 23.83
CA ALA A 86 -15.86 1.83 23.30
C ALA A 86 -16.52 0.70 24.11
N LYS A 87 -15.86 0.21 25.17
CA LYS A 87 -16.43 -0.74 26.12
C LYS A 87 -17.43 -0.04 27.05
N ASP A 88 -18.46 -0.76 27.46
CA ASP A 88 -19.40 -0.29 28.48
C ASP A 88 -18.80 -0.35 29.90
N SER A 89 -19.59 0.09 30.89
CA SER A 89 -19.24 0.05 32.32
C SER A 89 -19.00 -1.36 32.86
N GLU A 90 -19.48 -2.39 32.16
CA GLU A 90 -19.29 -3.81 32.51
C GLU A 90 -18.10 -4.43 31.76
N GLY A 91 -17.44 -3.68 30.88
CA GLY A 91 -16.31 -4.12 30.07
C GLY A 91 -16.68 -4.91 28.81
N HIS A 92 -17.97 -4.98 28.47
CA HIS A 92 -18.48 -5.63 27.27
C HIS A 92 -18.53 -4.67 26.07
N TYR A 93 -18.61 -5.23 24.86
CA TYR A 93 -18.81 -4.45 23.64
C TYR A 93 -20.31 -4.45 23.28
N PRO A 94 -21.01 -3.31 23.43
CA PRO A 94 -22.46 -3.25 23.22
C PRO A 94 -22.88 -3.29 21.74
N PHE A 95 -21.92 -3.26 20.80
CA PHE A 95 -22.14 -3.18 19.36
C PHE A 95 -21.74 -4.47 18.65
N SER A 96 -22.41 -4.74 17.52
CA SER A 96 -22.06 -5.86 16.64
C SER A 96 -20.82 -5.54 15.79
N PRO A 97 -19.76 -6.39 15.81
CA PRO A 97 -18.59 -6.21 14.96
C PRO A 97 -18.90 -6.22 13.45
N ILE A 98 -19.93 -6.95 13.04
CA ILE A 98 -20.37 -7.03 11.64
C ILE A 98 -20.94 -5.67 11.19
N ALA A 99 -21.75 -5.03 12.03
CA ALA A 99 -22.34 -3.73 11.76
C ALA A 99 -21.28 -2.62 11.72
N VAL A 100 -20.32 -2.65 12.66
CA VAL A 100 -19.16 -1.74 12.63
C VAL A 100 -18.37 -1.91 11.33
N ASN A 101 -18.13 -3.14 10.89
CA ASN A 101 -17.39 -3.37 9.65
C ASN A 101 -18.14 -2.89 8.40
N LEU A 102 -19.47 -3.10 8.36
CA LEU A 102 -20.31 -2.54 7.30
C LEU A 102 -20.24 -1.01 7.28
N LEU A 103 -20.33 -0.36 8.44
CA LEU A 103 -20.26 1.10 8.53
C LEU A 103 -18.88 1.64 8.12
N VAL A 104 -17.80 0.91 8.41
CA VAL A 104 -16.45 1.25 7.92
C VAL A 104 -16.39 1.22 6.39
N GLU A 105 -16.91 0.18 5.74
CA GLU A 105 -16.96 0.11 4.26
C GLU A 105 -17.85 1.21 3.66
N LEU A 106 -18.99 1.51 4.29
CA LEU A 106 -19.87 2.61 3.90
C LEU A 106 -19.16 3.96 4.00
N CYS A 107 -18.51 4.26 5.15
CA CYS A 107 -17.75 5.49 5.34
C CYS A 107 -16.64 5.65 4.29
N LYS A 108 -15.90 4.59 3.98
CA LYS A 108 -14.87 4.62 2.92
C LYS A 108 -15.47 4.86 1.54
N THR A 109 -16.60 4.23 1.23
CA THR A 109 -17.30 4.39 -0.05
C THR A 109 -17.82 5.82 -0.20
N LEU A 110 -18.44 6.38 0.84
CA LEU A 110 -18.93 7.76 0.87
C LEU A 110 -17.78 8.77 0.75
N PHE A 111 -16.66 8.54 1.44
CA PHE A 111 -15.47 9.37 1.32
C PHE A 111 -14.91 9.34 -0.12
N ALA A 112 -14.80 8.14 -0.72
CA ALA A 112 -14.35 8.01 -2.10
C ALA A 112 -15.32 8.67 -3.09
N LEU A 113 -16.64 8.56 -2.86
CA LEU A 113 -17.64 9.22 -3.68
C LEU A 113 -17.57 10.74 -3.56
N GLY A 114 -17.53 11.27 -2.33
CA GLY A 114 -17.46 12.72 -2.08
C GLY A 114 -16.21 13.34 -2.69
N THR A 115 -15.06 12.66 -2.59
CA THR A 115 -13.82 13.12 -3.23
C THR A 115 -13.90 13.05 -4.76
N LEU A 116 -14.56 12.05 -5.35
CA LEU A 116 -14.81 11.98 -6.81
C LEU A 116 -15.80 13.04 -7.29
N LEU A 117 -16.76 13.44 -6.47
CA LEU A 117 -17.68 14.54 -6.77
C LEU A 117 -16.96 15.89 -6.72
N ALA A 118 -16.06 16.09 -5.75
CA ALA A 118 -15.33 17.34 -5.58
C ALA A 118 -14.20 17.55 -6.61
N TYR A 119 -13.41 16.50 -6.89
CA TYR A 119 -12.22 16.61 -7.75
C TYR A 119 -12.40 15.99 -9.15
N GLY A 120 -13.54 15.35 -9.40
CA GLY A 120 -13.79 14.61 -10.63
C GLY A 120 -13.10 13.25 -10.69
N THR A 121 -13.41 12.48 -11.73
CA THR A 121 -12.87 11.11 -11.94
C THR A 121 -11.44 11.10 -12.47
N GLY A 122 -10.91 12.28 -12.87
CA GLY A 122 -9.56 12.42 -13.43
C GLY A 122 -9.38 11.78 -14.81
N ARG A 123 -10.47 11.57 -15.56
CA ARG A 123 -10.47 10.94 -16.89
C ARG A 123 -11.38 11.69 -17.87
N PRO A 124 -11.02 11.75 -19.17
CA PRO A 124 -11.91 12.27 -20.19
C PRO A 124 -13.10 11.32 -20.40
N GLY A 125 -14.32 11.86 -20.33
CA GLY A 125 -15.58 11.12 -20.50
C GLY A 125 -16.63 11.48 -19.44
N PRO A 126 -17.87 10.99 -19.59
CA PRO A 126 -18.90 11.19 -18.57
C PRO A 126 -18.47 10.53 -17.26
N PRO A 127 -18.63 11.22 -16.11
CA PRO A 127 -18.26 10.65 -14.84
C PRO A 127 -19.16 9.45 -14.52
N MET A 128 -18.62 8.54 -13.71
CA MET A 128 -19.31 7.33 -13.27
C MET A 128 -20.72 7.59 -12.70
N TYR A 129 -20.90 8.72 -12.00
CA TYR A 129 -22.17 9.12 -11.38
C TYR A 129 -23.15 9.82 -12.32
N ALA A 130 -22.79 10.10 -13.59
CA ALA A 130 -23.68 10.75 -14.54
C ALA A 130 -24.76 9.81 -15.12
N SER A 131 -24.46 8.52 -15.27
CA SER A 131 -25.42 7.56 -15.81
C SER A 131 -25.15 6.14 -15.33
N LEU A 132 -26.21 5.32 -15.25
CA LEU A 132 -26.09 3.90 -14.89
C LEU A 132 -25.20 3.13 -15.89
N THR A 133 -25.25 3.49 -17.17
CA THR A 133 -24.38 2.91 -18.20
C THR A 133 -22.90 3.21 -17.97
N SER A 134 -22.57 4.44 -17.56
CA SER A 134 -21.21 4.85 -17.20
C SER A 134 -20.74 4.13 -15.92
N PHE A 135 -21.60 4.05 -14.91
CA PHE A 135 -21.35 3.27 -13.69
C PHE A 135 -21.02 1.81 -14.00
N VAL A 136 -21.87 1.13 -14.78
CA VAL A 136 -21.71 -0.29 -15.10
C VAL A 136 -20.47 -0.53 -15.98
N ARG A 137 -20.14 0.41 -16.88
CA ARG A 137 -18.89 0.36 -17.66
C ARG A 137 -17.68 0.40 -16.75
N ASP A 138 -17.64 1.36 -15.82
CA ASP A 138 -16.50 1.56 -14.92
C ASP A 138 -16.41 0.42 -13.88
N ALA A 139 -17.56 -0.13 -13.44
CA ALA A 139 -17.63 -1.31 -12.59
C ALA A 139 -17.06 -2.54 -13.30
N ARG A 140 -17.41 -2.74 -14.58
CA ARG A 140 -16.86 -3.84 -15.39
C ARG A 140 -15.36 -3.70 -15.60
N HIS A 141 -14.88 -2.48 -15.84
CA HIS A 141 -13.44 -2.20 -15.96
C HIS A 141 -12.67 -2.52 -14.66
N ASN A 142 -13.28 -2.24 -13.50
CA ASN A 142 -12.68 -2.45 -12.18
C ASN A 142 -13.08 -3.77 -11.51
N ARG A 143 -13.71 -4.71 -12.22
CA ARG A 143 -14.21 -5.98 -11.64
C ARG A 143 -13.15 -6.83 -10.95
N ILE A 144 -11.87 -6.66 -11.32
CA ILE A 144 -10.76 -7.37 -10.66
C ILE A 144 -10.64 -7.01 -9.18
N LEU A 145 -11.10 -5.83 -8.77
CA LEU A 145 -11.11 -5.36 -7.39
C LEU A 145 -12.23 -6.01 -6.55
N ALA A 146 -13.20 -6.69 -7.17
CA ALA A 146 -14.22 -7.44 -6.43
C ALA A 146 -13.61 -8.62 -5.67
N ILE A 147 -12.56 -9.26 -6.21
CA ILE A 147 -11.88 -10.40 -5.56
C ILE A 147 -11.23 -9.98 -4.22
N PRO A 148 -10.34 -8.96 -4.16
CA PRO A 148 -9.80 -8.51 -2.89
C PRO A 148 -10.88 -7.96 -1.96
N ALA A 149 -11.95 -7.32 -2.47
CA ALA A 149 -13.07 -6.87 -1.64
C ALA A 149 -13.77 -8.04 -0.92
N GLY A 150 -14.06 -9.14 -1.62
CA GLY A 150 -14.62 -10.35 -1.03
C GLY A 150 -13.69 -10.98 0.01
N LEU A 151 -12.39 -11.07 -0.29
CA LEU A 151 -11.40 -11.57 0.67
C LEU A 151 -11.27 -10.68 1.91
N TYR A 152 -11.41 -9.35 1.77
CA TYR A 152 -11.44 -8.45 2.92
C TYR A 152 -12.69 -8.66 3.77
N ALA A 153 -13.86 -8.88 3.17
CA ALA A 153 -15.09 -9.21 3.90
C ALA A 153 -14.92 -10.51 4.69
N VAL A 154 -14.40 -11.57 4.06
CA VAL A 154 -14.10 -12.85 4.71
C VAL A 154 -13.07 -12.66 5.83
N ASN A 155 -11.99 -11.92 5.59
CA ASN A 155 -10.98 -11.61 6.60
C ASN A 155 -11.57 -10.92 7.84
N ASN A 156 -12.54 -10.03 7.66
CA ASN A 156 -13.17 -9.35 8.79
C ASN A 156 -13.99 -10.32 9.65
N LEU A 157 -14.66 -11.31 9.04
CA LEU A 157 -15.30 -12.40 9.77
C LEU A 157 -14.28 -13.29 10.50
N LEU A 158 -13.18 -13.65 9.82
CA LEU A 158 -12.13 -14.47 10.42
C LEU A 158 -11.48 -13.82 11.65
N LYS A 159 -11.35 -12.49 11.67
CA LYS A 159 -10.83 -11.76 12.85
C LYS A 159 -11.73 -11.95 14.07
N PHE A 160 -13.04 -11.93 13.88
CA PHE A 160 -14.00 -12.16 14.96
C PHE A 160 -13.91 -13.61 15.46
N LEU A 161 -13.93 -14.58 14.54
CA LEU A 161 -13.79 -16.00 14.88
C LEU A 161 -12.48 -16.28 15.63
N MET A 162 -11.36 -15.66 15.22
CA MET A 162 -10.06 -15.87 15.88
C MET A 162 -10.08 -15.45 17.35
N GLN A 163 -10.86 -14.41 17.71
CA GLN A 163 -11.01 -13.95 19.09
C GLN A 163 -11.89 -14.88 19.94
N LEU A 164 -12.71 -15.73 19.32
CA LEU A 164 -13.53 -16.72 20.03
C LEU A 164 -12.72 -17.95 20.44
N TYR A 165 -11.76 -18.37 19.60
CA TYR A 165 -10.95 -19.58 19.83
C TYR A 165 -9.61 -19.31 20.52
N PHE A 166 -9.03 -18.11 20.34
CA PHE A 166 -7.72 -17.78 20.88
C PHE A 166 -7.79 -16.55 21.77
N LYS A 167 -6.95 -16.54 22.82
CA LYS A 167 -6.68 -15.31 23.57
C LYS A 167 -6.19 -14.23 22.58
N PRO A 168 -6.65 -12.96 22.72
CA PRO A 168 -6.31 -11.89 21.78
C PRO A 168 -4.81 -11.72 21.51
N THR A 169 -3.98 -11.94 22.53
CA THR A 169 -2.51 -11.85 22.43
C THR A 169 -1.93 -12.97 21.58
N THR A 170 -2.33 -14.23 21.83
CA THR A 170 -1.94 -15.40 21.02
C THR A 170 -2.40 -15.27 19.56
N ALA A 171 -3.66 -14.86 19.35
CA ALA A 171 -4.20 -14.60 18.01
C ALA A 171 -3.39 -13.55 17.24
N LYS A 172 -3.00 -12.48 17.94
CA LYS A 172 -2.22 -11.38 17.37
C LYS A 172 -0.82 -11.84 16.98
N MET A 173 -0.16 -12.65 17.80
CA MET A 173 1.17 -13.19 17.53
C MET A 173 1.15 -14.15 16.33
N LEU A 174 0.23 -15.11 16.31
CA LEU A 174 0.05 -16.04 15.18
C LEU A 174 -0.24 -15.30 13.87
N SER A 175 -1.01 -14.22 13.94
CA SER A 175 -1.32 -13.38 12.78
C SER A 175 -0.10 -12.68 12.16
N ASN A 176 1.05 -12.60 12.83
CA ASN A 176 2.25 -11.97 12.28
C ASN A 176 2.92 -12.81 11.19
N LEU A 177 2.71 -14.13 11.18
CA LEU A 177 3.20 -15.03 10.13
C LEU A 177 2.68 -14.64 8.73
N LYS A 178 1.57 -13.91 8.66
CA LYS A 178 1.03 -13.34 7.43
C LYS A 178 2.06 -12.51 6.65
N ILE A 179 3.06 -11.92 7.32
CA ILE A 179 4.13 -11.15 6.67
C ILE A 179 4.94 -12.06 5.71
N LEU A 180 5.25 -13.29 6.12
CA LEU A 180 5.95 -14.26 5.28
C LEU A 180 5.05 -14.76 4.15
N VAL A 181 3.77 -15.01 4.45
CA VAL A 181 2.78 -15.39 3.42
C VAL A 181 2.64 -14.30 2.37
N ILE A 182 2.59 -13.03 2.77
CA ILE A 182 2.60 -11.88 1.85
C ILE A 182 3.85 -11.90 0.97
N ALA A 183 5.04 -12.16 1.52
CA ALA A 183 6.27 -12.19 0.74
C ALA A 183 6.25 -13.29 -0.33
N VAL A 184 5.79 -14.50 0.03
CA VAL A 184 5.60 -15.62 -0.90
C VAL A 184 4.55 -15.27 -1.98
N LEU A 185 3.43 -14.66 -1.58
CA LEU A 185 2.37 -14.24 -2.50
C LEU A 185 2.83 -13.10 -3.43
N MET A 186 3.61 -12.14 -2.95
CA MET A 186 4.18 -11.10 -3.82
C MET A 186 5.19 -11.69 -4.81
N ARG A 187 5.95 -12.73 -4.42
CA ARG A 187 6.84 -13.45 -5.34
C ARG A 187 6.07 -14.23 -6.40
N SER A 188 4.97 -14.89 -6.03
CA SER A 188 4.20 -15.72 -6.97
C SER A 188 3.23 -14.91 -7.84
N VAL A 189 2.40 -14.06 -7.24
CA VAL A 189 1.34 -13.29 -7.92
C VAL A 189 1.91 -12.09 -8.67
N MET A 190 2.75 -11.29 -8.01
CA MET A 190 3.32 -10.06 -8.60
C MET A 190 4.68 -10.28 -9.26
N ARG A 191 5.20 -11.52 -9.25
CA ARG A 191 6.53 -11.90 -9.78
C ARG A 191 7.68 -11.04 -9.23
N ARG A 192 7.56 -10.59 -7.99
CA ARG A 192 8.61 -9.83 -7.31
C ARG A 192 9.75 -10.75 -6.89
N SER A 193 10.98 -10.40 -7.24
CA SER A 193 12.18 -11.07 -6.72
C SER A 193 12.57 -10.49 -5.37
N PHE A 194 13.01 -11.36 -4.45
CA PHE A 194 13.56 -10.99 -3.16
C PHE A 194 14.96 -11.58 -3.02
N ASN A 195 15.91 -10.76 -2.59
CA ASN A 195 17.26 -11.22 -2.27
C ASN A 195 17.27 -12.00 -0.94
N ILE A 196 18.33 -12.77 -0.69
CA ILE A 196 18.50 -13.53 0.56
C ILE A 196 18.40 -12.63 1.80
N TYR A 197 19.03 -11.45 1.77
CA TYR A 197 18.94 -10.46 2.85
C TYR A 197 17.52 -9.93 3.07
N GLN A 198 16.70 -9.84 2.02
CA GLN A 198 15.30 -9.41 2.15
C GLN A 198 14.45 -10.52 2.77
N TRP A 199 14.73 -11.79 2.46
CA TRP A 199 14.09 -12.93 3.14
C TRP A 199 14.47 -12.97 4.61
N GLU A 200 15.76 -12.90 4.93
CA GLU A 200 16.25 -12.85 6.31
C GLU A 200 15.61 -11.69 7.06
N ALA A 201 15.60 -10.49 6.49
CA ALA A 201 14.95 -9.34 7.10
C ALA A 201 13.47 -9.59 7.41
N LEU A 202 12.72 -10.24 6.52
CA LEU A 202 11.31 -10.57 6.78
C LEU A 202 11.15 -11.60 7.91
N PHE A 203 12.04 -12.58 8.03
CA PHE A 203 12.07 -13.50 9.17
C PHE A 203 12.39 -12.75 10.47
N LEU A 204 13.40 -11.88 10.46
CA LEU A 204 13.73 -11.03 11.60
C LEU A 204 12.55 -10.12 11.97
N LEU A 205 11.78 -9.59 11.00
CA LEU A 205 10.61 -8.77 11.29
C LEU A 205 9.56 -9.55 12.08
N VAL A 206 9.24 -10.78 11.66
CA VAL A 206 8.29 -11.63 12.38
C VAL A 206 8.82 -12.01 13.76
N ALA A 207 10.10 -12.35 13.87
CA ALA A 207 10.75 -12.65 15.14
C ALA A 207 10.68 -11.45 16.10
N GLY A 208 11.04 -10.25 15.65
CA GLY A 208 11.01 -9.04 16.47
C GLY A 208 9.62 -8.68 16.97
N ILE A 209 8.59 -8.76 16.12
CA ILE A 209 7.20 -8.54 16.55
C ILE A 209 6.76 -9.61 17.55
N THR A 210 7.18 -10.86 17.35
CA THR A 210 6.83 -11.97 18.24
C THR A 210 7.48 -11.77 19.61
N VAL A 211 8.79 -11.50 19.65
CA VAL A 211 9.54 -11.22 20.89
C VAL A 211 8.92 -10.07 21.66
N ASN A 212 8.58 -8.97 20.96
CA ASN A 212 7.91 -7.81 21.56
C ASN A 212 6.60 -8.16 22.29
N GLN A 213 5.91 -9.21 21.86
CA GLN A 213 4.59 -9.58 22.37
C GLN A 213 4.61 -10.75 23.37
N LEU A 214 5.77 -11.38 23.62
CA LEU A 214 5.89 -12.61 24.43
C LEU A 214 5.37 -12.46 25.87
N ASN A 215 5.60 -11.32 26.51
CA ASN A 215 5.19 -11.11 27.91
C ASN A 215 3.67 -11.02 28.12
N TYR A 216 2.90 -10.82 27.05
CA TYR A 216 1.43 -10.76 27.10
C TYR A 216 0.78 -12.13 26.85
N CYS A 217 1.58 -13.17 26.58
CA CYS A 217 1.13 -14.55 26.58
C CYS A 217 1.23 -15.07 28.03
N GLY A 218 0.15 -14.93 28.80
CA GLY A 218 0.14 -15.37 30.19
C GLY A 218 0.60 -16.83 30.34
N LYS A 219 1.30 -17.15 31.43
CA LYS A 219 1.65 -18.51 31.88
C LYS A 219 0.39 -19.32 32.20
N GLY A 220 -0.47 -19.55 31.22
CA GLY A 220 -1.52 -20.55 31.30
C GLY A 220 -0.98 -21.82 30.66
N SER A 221 -1.07 -22.93 31.40
CA SER A 221 -0.78 -24.27 30.89
C SER A 221 -1.36 -24.41 29.47
N GLY A 222 -0.46 -24.55 28.48
CA GLY A 222 -0.81 -24.75 27.08
C GLY A 222 -1.35 -26.16 26.90
N GLY A 223 -2.56 -26.41 27.42
CA GLY A 223 -3.30 -27.62 27.16
C GLY A 223 -3.78 -27.65 25.72
N ASP A 224 -3.31 -28.63 24.96
CA ASP A 224 -3.99 -29.31 23.85
C ASP A 224 -4.69 -28.48 22.75
N MET A 225 -4.14 -27.32 22.38
CA MET A 225 -4.76 -26.46 21.35
C MET A 225 -4.23 -26.67 19.92
N PHE A 226 -3.76 -27.88 19.60
CA PHE A 226 -3.43 -28.31 18.23
C PHE A 226 -4.53 -29.20 17.64
N THR A 227 -5.79 -28.83 17.85
CA THR A 227 -6.89 -29.45 17.10
C THR A 227 -6.74 -29.10 15.61
N ALA A 228 -7.08 -30.03 14.72
CA ALA A 228 -7.05 -29.80 13.27
C ALA A 228 -7.85 -28.54 12.87
N ALA A 229 -8.94 -28.24 13.59
CA ALA A 229 -9.73 -27.03 13.43
C ALA A 229 -8.92 -25.76 13.76
N ALA A 230 -8.21 -25.70 14.90
CA ALA A 230 -7.39 -24.55 15.28
C ALA A 230 -6.26 -24.29 14.27
N MET A 231 -5.64 -25.35 13.73
CA MET A 231 -4.65 -25.22 12.65
C MET A 231 -5.27 -24.65 11.37
N LEU A 232 -6.43 -25.17 10.94
CA LEU A 232 -7.12 -24.70 9.74
C LEU A 232 -7.55 -23.23 9.86
N TYR A 233 -8.07 -22.84 11.03
CA TYR A 233 -8.40 -21.44 11.32
C TYR A 233 -7.18 -20.54 11.32
N THR A 234 -6.07 -20.99 11.92
CA THR A 234 -4.81 -20.25 11.91
C THR A 234 -4.33 -20.05 10.47
N LEU A 235 -4.32 -21.10 9.63
CA LEU A 235 -3.94 -21.04 8.22
C LEU A 235 -4.84 -20.08 7.42
N GLY A 236 -6.16 -20.12 7.63
CA GLY A 236 -7.10 -19.19 7.02
C GLY A 236 -6.84 -17.74 7.44
N SER A 237 -6.60 -17.51 8.74
CA SER A 237 -6.38 -16.18 9.34
C SER A 237 -5.07 -15.52 8.89
N ILE A 238 -4.09 -16.30 8.45
CA ILE A 238 -2.85 -15.76 7.86
C ILE A 238 -2.95 -15.66 6.34
N THR A 239 -3.61 -16.60 5.67
CA THR A 239 -3.59 -16.69 4.20
C THR A 239 -4.59 -15.74 3.55
N VAL A 240 -5.84 -15.70 4.03
CA VAL A 240 -6.91 -14.86 3.47
C VAL A 240 -6.55 -13.36 3.50
N PRO A 241 -6.16 -12.75 4.64
CA PRO A 241 -5.75 -11.35 4.65
C PRO A 241 -4.51 -11.06 3.81
N SER A 242 -3.58 -12.00 3.73
CA SER A 242 -2.36 -11.87 2.91
C SER A 242 -2.72 -11.81 1.43
N LEU A 243 -3.57 -12.73 0.98
CA LEU A 243 -4.07 -12.77 -0.38
C LEU A 243 -4.89 -11.53 -0.72
N ALA A 244 -5.76 -11.08 0.18
CA ALA A 244 -6.51 -9.83 0.01
C ALA A 244 -5.59 -8.62 -0.20
N SER A 245 -4.53 -8.52 0.61
CA SER A 245 -3.55 -7.42 0.53
C SER A 245 -2.80 -7.43 -0.80
N VAL A 246 -2.26 -8.58 -1.20
CA VAL A 246 -1.46 -8.73 -2.42
C VAL A 246 -2.31 -8.58 -3.68
N LEU A 247 -3.54 -9.13 -3.69
CA LEU A 247 -4.46 -8.95 -4.82
C LEU A 247 -4.99 -7.52 -4.92
N ASN A 248 -5.16 -6.82 -3.80
CA ASN A 248 -5.50 -5.39 -3.84
C ASN A 248 -4.37 -4.58 -4.46
N GLU A 249 -3.12 -4.80 -4.02
CA GLU A 249 -1.95 -4.17 -4.62
C GLU A 249 -1.85 -4.48 -6.12
N PHE A 250 -2.01 -5.76 -6.49
CA PHE A 250 -2.01 -6.18 -7.89
C PHE A 250 -3.12 -5.50 -8.70
N GLY A 251 -4.35 -5.45 -8.19
CA GLY A 251 -5.48 -4.82 -8.87
C GLY A 251 -5.31 -3.31 -9.06
N LEU A 252 -4.83 -2.61 -8.02
CA LEU A 252 -4.55 -1.18 -8.07
C LEU A 252 -3.41 -0.86 -9.06
N LYS A 253 -2.33 -1.64 -9.04
CA LYS A 253 -1.15 -1.45 -9.90
C LYS A 253 -1.35 -1.93 -11.34
N LYS A 254 -2.32 -2.80 -11.60
CA LYS A 254 -2.61 -3.24 -12.98
C LYS A 254 -3.15 -2.10 -13.85
N ASN A 255 -3.92 -1.19 -13.26
CA ASN A 255 -4.55 -0.06 -13.97
C ASN A 255 -4.06 1.28 -13.42
N MET A 256 -2.74 1.52 -13.42
CA MET A 256 -2.11 2.74 -12.84
C MET A 256 -2.68 4.05 -13.39
N GLU A 257 -3.12 4.06 -14.64
CA GLU A 257 -3.72 5.21 -15.33
C GLU A 257 -5.11 5.58 -14.80
N THR A 258 -5.72 4.75 -13.95
CA THR A 258 -6.97 5.07 -13.27
C THR A 258 -6.68 5.96 -12.08
N SER A 259 -7.55 6.94 -11.79
CA SER A 259 -7.48 7.65 -10.52
C SER A 259 -7.61 6.66 -9.35
N VAL A 260 -6.77 6.83 -8.32
CA VAL A 260 -6.78 5.98 -7.11
C VAL A 260 -8.17 5.97 -6.48
N LEU A 261 -8.78 7.15 -6.42
CA LEU A 261 -10.08 7.36 -5.79
C LEU A 261 -11.18 6.59 -6.50
N LEU A 262 -11.16 6.49 -7.83
CA LEU A 262 -12.14 5.70 -8.59
C LEU A 262 -11.95 4.20 -8.35
N GLN A 263 -10.72 3.70 -8.34
CA GLN A 263 -10.43 2.30 -8.03
C GLN A 263 -10.85 1.96 -6.59
N ASN A 264 -10.50 2.83 -5.64
CA ASN A 264 -10.88 2.69 -4.24
C ASN A 264 -12.40 2.71 -4.07
N PHE A 265 -13.11 3.59 -4.77
CA PHE A 265 -14.57 3.61 -4.77
C PHE A 265 -15.13 2.22 -5.13
N PHE A 266 -14.69 1.62 -6.25
CA PHE A 266 -15.20 0.31 -6.63
C PHE A 266 -14.80 -0.80 -5.67
N LEU A 267 -13.57 -0.77 -5.15
CA LEU A 267 -13.12 -1.71 -4.13
C LEU A 267 -14.02 -1.66 -2.89
N TYR A 268 -14.31 -0.47 -2.38
CA TYR A 268 -15.15 -0.28 -1.18
C TYR A 268 -16.62 -0.54 -1.49
N PHE A 269 -17.12 -0.17 -2.66
CA PHE A 269 -18.47 -0.45 -3.10
C PHE A 269 -18.74 -1.95 -3.16
N PHE A 270 -17.84 -2.74 -3.78
CA PHE A 270 -17.93 -4.20 -3.72
C PHE A 270 -17.81 -4.71 -2.29
N GLY A 271 -16.98 -4.09 -1.45
CA GLY A 271 -16.86 -4.38 -0.03
C GLY A 271 -18.19 -4.21 0.73
N VAL A 272 -18.92 -3.12 0.49
CA VAL A 272 -20.26 -2.89 1.04
C VAL A 272 -21.20 -4.02 0.60
N LEU A 273 -21.23 -4.37 -0.69
CA LEU A 273 -22.10 -5.45 -1.18
C LEU A 273 -21.82 -6.78 -0.48
N PHE A 274 -20.55 -7.18 -0.33
CA PHE A 274 -20.20 -8.41 0.38
C PHE A 274 -20.53 -8.36 1.87
N ASN A 275 -20.37 -7.20 2.53
CA ASN A 275 -20.72 -7.06 3.94
C ASN A 275 -22.23 -7.05 4.18
N VAL A 276 -23.00 -6.42 3.29
CA VAL A 276 -24.48 -6.50 3.31
C VAL A 276 -24.93 -7.94 3.11
N ALA A 277 -24.37 -8.65 2.12
CA ALA A 277 -24.69 -10.05 1.89
C ALA A 277 -24.35 -10.92 3.13
N GLY A 278 -23.18 -10.73 3.73
CA GLY A 278 -22.79 -11.42 4.95
C GLY A 278 -23.72 -11.12 6.13
N LEU A 279 -24.12 -9.86 6.31
CA LEU A 279 -25.08 -9.47 7.34
C LEU A 279 -26.45 -10.12 7.11
N LEU A 280 -26.96 -10.12 5.87
CA LEU A 280 -28.23 -10.76 5.52
C LEU A 280 -28.22 -12.25 5.84
N VAL A 281 -27.11 -12.96 5.56
CA VAL A 281 -26.95 -14.38 5.90
C VAL A 281 -27.02 -14.59 7.41
N VAL A 282 -26.33 -13.77 8.21
CA VAL A 282 -26.33 -13.89 9.68
C VAL A 282 -27.70 -13.60 10.29
N VAL A 283 -28.40 -12.60 9.74
CA VAL A 283 -29.78 -12.28 10.17
C VAL A 283 -30.74 -13.40 9.79
N ALA A 284 -30.65 -13.92 8.56
CA ALA A 284 -31.50 -15.01 8.08
C ALA A 284 -31.25 -16.33 8.82
N SER A 285 -30.02 -16.58 9.28
CA SER A 285 -29.68 -17.77 10.08
C SER A 285 -30.04 -17.62 11.58
N GLY A 286 -30.70 -16.52 11.98
CA GLY A 286 -31.06 -16.27 13.38
C GLY A 286 -29.89 -15.88 14.29
N GLY A 287 -28.71 -15.60 13.73
CA GLY A 287 -27.51 -15.25 14.51
C GLY A 287 -27.52 -13.81 15.05
N LEU A 288 -28.34 -12.93 14.47
CA LEU A 288 -28.50 -11.55 14.92
C LEU A 288 -29.91 -11.05 14.59
N ALA A 289 -30.61 -10.50 15.58
CA ALA A 289 -31.92 -9.89 15.34
C ALA A 289 -31.78 -8.63 14.46
N PRO A 290 -32.68 -8.37 13.49
CA PRO A 290 -32.62 -7.18 12.64
C PRO A 290 -32.57 -5.86 13.43
N SER A 291 -33.28 -5.79 14.55
CA SER A 291 -33.31 -4.62 15.45
C SER A 291 -32.00 -4.41 16.22
N ALA A 292 -31.21 -5.47 16.42
CA ALA A 292 -29.96 -5.45 17.17
C ALA A 292 -28.73 -5.15 16.28
N VAL A 293 -28.91 -5.03 14.96
CA VAL A 293 -27.78 -4.77 14.04
C VAL A 293 -27.09 -3.46 14.38
N PHE A 294 -27.86 -2.39 14.60
CA PHE A 294 -27.35 -1.05 14.87
C PHE A 294 -27.54 -0.59 16.32
N SER A 295 -27.75 -1.52 17.26
CA SER A 295 -27.86 -1.20 18.68
C SER A 295 -26.48 -1.00 19.33
N GLY A 296 -26.41 -0.19 20.39
CA GLY A 296 -25.21 -0.03 21.21
C GLY A 296 -24.09 0.84 20.61
N PHE A 297 -24.40 1.66 19.60
CA PHE A 297 -23.45 2.60 19.03
C PHE A 297 -23.31 3.84 19.90
N SER A 298 -22.12 4.03 20.47
CA SER A 298 -21.74 5.27 21.16
C SER A 298 -21.03 6.24 20.20
N PRO A 299 -20.88 7.52 20.56
CA PRO A 299 -20.04 8.46 19.81
C PRO A 299 -18.59 7.96 19.65
N VAL A 300 -18.06 7.25 20.65
CA VAL A 300 -16.72 6.63 20.60
C VAL A 300 -16.68 5.50 19.57
N THR A 301 -17.74 4.68 19.49
CA THR A 301 -17.87 3.63 18.46
C THR A 301 -17.90 4.23 17.06
N LEU A 302 -18.59 5.37 16.86
CA LEU A 302 -18.59 6.08 15.58
C LEU A 302 -17.21 6.66 15.25
N LEU A 303 -16.49 7.20 16.24
CA LEU A 303 -15.11 7.66 16.05
C LEU A 303 -14.17 6.52 15.67
N LEU A 304 -14.34 5.33 16.28
CA LEU A 304 -13.62 4.11 15.92
C LEU A 304 -13.89 3.70 14.46
N VAL A 305 -15.14 3.79 14.01
CA VAL A 305 -15.53 3.52 12.62
C VAL A 305 -14.81 4.48 11.67
N VAL A 306 -14.82 5.79 11.96
CA VAL A 306 -14.14 6.80 11.15
C VAL A 306 -12.63 6.55 11.11
N ASN A 307 -12.00 6.28 12.26
CA ASN A 307 -10.57 5.98 12.33
C ASN A 307 -10.20 4.75 11.48
N ASN A 308 -10.99 3.67 11.57
CA ASN A 308 -10.77 2.46 10.78
C ASN A 308 -11.00 2.70 9.27
N ALA A 309 -11.98 3.53 8.91
CA ALA A 309 -12.20 3.93 7.53
C ALA A 309 -11.01 4.71 6.97
N MET A 310 -10.50 5.71 7.72
CA MET A 310 -9.30 6.47 7.37
C MET A 310 -8.09 5.54 7.23
N GLN A 311 -7.91 4.57 8.14
CA GLN A 311 -6.81 3.60 8.05
C GLN A 311 -6.91 2.76 6.77
N GLY A 312 -8.13 2.37 6.36
CA GLY A 312 -8.38 1.64 5.11
C GLY A 312 -8.07 2.47 3.87
N VAL A 313 -8.51 3.74 3.84
CA VAL A 313 -8.20 4.68 2.76
C VAL A 313 -6.69 4.88 2.65
N LEU A 314 -6.01 5.15 3.76
CA LEU A 314 -4.57 5.32 3.82
C LEU A 314 -3.84 4.07 3.33
N SER A 315 -4.32 2.88 3.69
CA SER A 315 -3.76 1.61 3.23
C SER A 315 -3.83 1.45 1.70
N SER A 316 -4.90 1.91 1.05
CA SER A 316 -4.98 1.91 -0.42
C SER A 316 -3.90 2.79 -1.06
N PHE A 317 -3.55 3.92 -0.45
CA PHE A 317 -2.43 4.75 -0.94
C PHE A 317 -1.09 4.02 -0.81
N PHE A 318 -0.87 3.28 0.28
CA PHE A 318 0.31 2.39 0.38
C PHE A 318 0.34 1.34 -0.72
N TYR A 319 -0.78 0.69 -1.03
CA TYR A 319 -0.82 -0.35 -2.05
C TYR A 319 -0.64 0.19 -3.47
N LYS A 320 -1.12 1.39 -3.76
CA LYS A 320 -0.95 2.00 -5.08
C LYS A 320 0.46 2.56 -5.29
N TYR A 321 0.99 3.29 -4.31
CA TYR A 321 2.19 4.10 -4.49
C TYR A 321 3.43 3.57 -3.76
N ALA A 322 3.25 2.57 -2.90
CA ALA A 322 4.33 1.86 -2.25
C ALA A 322 4.10 0.36 -2.40
N ASP A 323 4.51 -0.43 -1.40
CA ASP A 323 4.39 -1.88 -1.41
C ASP A 323 3.76 -2.39 -0.13
N THR A 324 3.09 -3.55 -0.19
CA THR A 324 2.49 -4.19 0.98
C THR A 324 3.52 -4.46 2.09
N ILE A 325 4.78 -4.75 1.76
CA ILE A 325 5.84 -4.90 2.77
C ILE A 325 6.15 -3.59 3.48
N LEU A 326 6.26 -2.46 2.76
CA LEU A 326 6.49 -1.16 3.39
C LEU A 326 5.33 -0.80 4.32
N LYS A 327 4.09 -1.12 3.93
CA LYS A 327 2.92 -1.00 4.80
C LYS A 327 3.06 -1.83 6.08
N LYS A 328 3.64 -3.02 6.03
CA LYS A 328 3.89 -3.84 7.23
C LYS A 328 4.95 -3.22 8.14
N TYR A 329 6.07 -2.74 7.60
CA TYR A 329 7.06 -2.02 8.40
C TYR A 329 6.47 -0.77 9.06
N SER A 330 5.72 0.05 8.31
CA SER A 330 4.99 1.21 8.82
C SER A 330 4.07 0.84 9.97
N SER A 331 3.23 -0.18 9.78
CA SER A 331 2.32 -0.68 10.82
C SER A 331 3.05 -1.23 12.05
N THR A 332 4.23 -1.83 11.89
CA THR A 332 5.02 -2.31 13.04
C THR A 332 5.61 -1.15 13.83
N ILE A 333 6.19 -0.15 13.16
CA ILE A 333 6.71 1.07 13.81
C ILE A 333 5.59 1.80 14.55
N ALA A 334 4.41 1.91 13.93
CA ALA A 334 3.21 2.46 14.57
C ALA A 334 2.91 1.78 15.91
N THR A 335 2.93 0.44 15.95
CA THR A 335 2.66 -0.30 17.18
C THR A 335 3.75 -0.13 18.24
N ILE A 336 5.01 0.01 17.84
CA ILE A 336 6.12 0.31 18.75
C ILE A 336 5.93 1.70 19.37
N PHE A 337 5.67 2.71 18.54
CA PHE A 337 5.43 4.08 18.99
C PHE A 337 4.23 4.15 19.95
N THR A 338 3.16 3.43 19.63
CA THR A 338 1.98 3.31 20.49
C THR A 338 2.34 2.70 21.85
N GLY A 339 3.18 1.67 21.87
CA GLY A 339 3.67 1.06 23.11
C GLY A 339 4.50 2.03 23.96
N ILE A 340 5.40 2.80 23.33
CA ILE A 340 6.21 3.83 24.01
C ILE A 340 5.31 4.94 24.57
N MET A 341 4.38 5.47 23.77
CA MET A 341 3.44 6.50 24.23
C MET A 341 2.56 5.99 25.37
N SER A 342 2.12 4.74 25.32
CA SER A 342 1.37 4.13 26.42
C SER A 342 2.20 4.04 27.71
N ALA A 343 3.49 3.71 27.61
CA ALA A 343 4.40 3.72 28.76
C ALA A 343 4.63 5.12 29.33
N LEU A 344 4.81 6.13 28.46
CA LEU A 344 5.05 7.52 28.88
C LEU A 344 3.80 8.17 29.50
N LEU A 345 2.62 7.94 28.92
CA LEU A 345 1.38 8.58 29.34
C LEU A 345 0.73 7.88 30.55
N PHE A 346 0.83 6.55 30.63
CA PHE A 346 0.15 5.75 31.65
C PHE A 346 1.11 5.05 32.62
N GLY A 347 2.42 5.28 32.51
CA GLY A 347 3.42 4.75 33.44
C GLY A 347 3.66 3.23 33.37
N HIS A 348 3.28 2.58 32.27
CA HIS A 348 3.51 1.13 32.12
C HIS A 348 5.00 0.81 31.99
N SER A 349 5.47 -0.21 32.71
CA SER A 349 6.87 -0.64 32.63
C SER A 349 7.19 -1.27 31.27
N LEU A 350 8.13 -0.68 30.53
CA LEU A 350 8.66 -1.27 29.30
C LEU A 350 9.49 -2.52 29.66
N THR A 351 9.11 -3.66 29.11
CA THR A 351 9.79 -4.93 29.38
C THR A 351 11.04 -5.10 28.53
N LEU A 352 12.01 -5.90 28.97
CA LEU A 352 13.20 -6.23 28.17
C LEU A 352 12.84 -6.86 26.82
N ASN A 353 11.78 -7.69 26.77
CA ASN A 353 11.30 -8.28 25.51
C ASN A 353 10.76 -7.22 24.55
N PHE A 354 10.17 -6.14 25.06
CA PHE A 354 9.77 -4.99 24.23
C PHE A 354 11.01 -4.35 23.58
N LEU A 355 12.04 -4.03 24.39
CA LEU A 355 13.27 -3.41 23.88
C LEU A 355 14.01 -4.31 22.87
N LEU A 356 14.16 -5.60 23.17
CA LEU A 356 14.77 -6.58 22.26
C LEU A 356 13.96 -6.70 20.96
N GLY A 357 12.64 -6.80 21.05
CA GLY A 357 11.77 -6.87 19.88
C GLY A 357 11.90 -5.63 18.99
N VAL A 358 11.94 -4.44 19.60
CA VAL A 358 12.16 -3.17 18.90
C VAL A 358 13.50 -3.15 18.17
N ALA A 359 14.59 -3.53 18.85
CA ALA A 359 15.92 -3.59 18.25
C ALA A 359 15.96 -4.52 17.03
N ILE A 360 15.38 -5.73 17.14
CA ILE A 360 15.28 -6.70 16.05
C ILE A 360 14.48 -6.14 14.85
N VAL A 361 13.37 -5.43 15.11
CA VAL A 361 12.57 -4.80 14.05
C VAL A 361 13.37 -3.74 13.30
N PHE A 362 14.14 -2.90 13.99
CA PHE A 362 14.98 -1.89 13.34
C PHE A 362 16.12 -2.51 12.54
N ILE A 363 16.78 -3.55 13.06
CA ILE A 363 17.80 -4.32 12.32
C ILE A 363 17.20 -4.92 11.05
N SER A 364 16.02 -5.55 11.17
CA SER A 364 15.26 -6.07 10.03
C SER A 364 14.98 -5.00 8.98
N MET A 365 14.48 -3.84 9.42
CA MET A 365 14.16 -2.73 8.53
C MET A 365 15.40 -2.22 7.77
N HIS A 366 16.50 -2.02 8.49
CA HIS A 366 17.77 -1.62 7.89
C HIS A 366 18.28 -2.66 6.88
N LEU A 367 18.26 -3.95 7.25
CA LEU A 367 18.67 -5.04 6.36
C LEU A 367 17.82 -5.10 5.09
N PHE A 368 16.50 -4.93 5.21
CA PHE A 368 15.58 -4.98 4.07
C PHE A 368 15.82 -3.84 3.06
N PHE A 369 15.99 -2.61 3.55
CA PHE A 369 16.09 -1.43 2.68
C PHE A 369 17.52 -1.13 2.21
N SER A 370 18.53 -1.27 3.07
CA SER A 370 19.93 -0.98 2.72
C SER A 370 20.55 -2.07 1.85
N MET A 371 20.40 -3.34 2.24
CA MET A 371 21.03 -4.47 1.53
C MET A 371 20.15 -5.04 0.41
N GLY A 372 18.86 -4.72 0.41
CA GLY A 372 17.93 -5.10 -0.66
C GLY A 372 18.11 -4.30 -1.95
N SER A 373 18.56 -3.03 -1.86
CA SER A 373 18.70 -2.15 -3.02
C SER A 373 20.10 -2.20 -3.67
N ALA A 374 21.13 -2.58 -2.92
CA ALA A 374 22.54 -2.51 -3.33
C ALA A 374 22.92 -3.41 -4.53
N LYS A 375 22.20 -4.52 -4.76
CA LYS A 375 22.51 -5.45 -5.88
C LYS A 375 21.85 -5.10 -7.22
N GLY A 376 20.86 -4.21 -7.23
CA GLY A 376 20.23 -3.73 -8.47
C GLY A 376 21.10 -2.73 -9.25
N ALA A 377 21.89 -1.94 -8.52
CA ALA A 377 22.81 -0.95 -9.11
C ALA A 377 24.11 -1.59 -9.63
N ALA A 378 24.61 -2.63 -8.96
CA ALA A 378 25.86 -3.30 -9.33
C ALA A 378 25.76 -4.19 -10.59
N ALA A 379 24.53 -4.58 -11.00
CA ALA A 379 24.31 -5.38 -12.22
C ALA A 379 24.13 -4.52 -13.49
N GLY A 380 24.18 -3.18 -13.38
CA GLY A 380 24.10 -2.25 -14.50
C GLY A 380 25.44 -1.67 -14.97
N GLY A 381 26.56 -2.09 -14.38
CA GLY A 381 27.90 -1.62 -14.73
C GLY A 381 28.59 -2.55 -15.73
N LEU A 382 28.84 -2.02 -16.94
CA LEU A 382 29.60 -2.59 -18.07
C LEU A 382 28.97 -3.79 -18.80
N SER A 383 28.27 -3.48 -19.89
CA SER A 383 28.26 -4.34 -21.08
C SER A 383 29.06 -3.64 -22.19
N PRO A 384 29.94 -4.34 -22.93
CA PRO A 384 30.72 -3.75 -24.03
C PRO A 384 29.81 -3.39 -25.22
N PRO A 385 30.21 -2.45 -26.09
CA PRO A 385 29.37 -2.01 -27.19
C PRO A 385 29.35 -3.05 -28.31
N GLY A 386 28.15 -3.47 -28.71
CA GLY A 386 27.92 -4.10 -30.01
C GLY A 386 27.12 -5.40 -29.96
N LYS A 387 25.83 -5.30 -30.28
CA LYS A 387 25.18 -5.95 -31.45
C LYS A 387 23.67 -5.81 -31.34
N ASP A 388 23.08 -5.26 -32.40
CA ASP A 388 21.65 -5.20 -32.65
C ASP A 388 21.01 -6.58 -32.50
N THR A 389 19.90 -6.66 -31.77
CA THR A 389 18.88 -7.71 -31.96
C THR A 389 17.51 -7.15 -31.63
N ARG A 390 16.70 -7.00 -32.69
CA ARG A 390 15.24 -6.89 -32.63
C ARG A 390 14.69 -8.08 -31.85
N GLY A 391 13.91 -7.81 -30.81
CA GLY A 391 13.16 -8.81 -30.07
C GLY A 391 12.31 -8.14 -29.01
N GLN A 392 11.02 -7.99 -29.29
CA GLN A 392 10.01 -7.46 -28.38
C GLN A 392 10.02 -8.25 -27.06
N ARG A 393 10.34 -7.60 -25.95
CA ARG A 393 10.06 -8.12 -24.60
C ARG A 393 8.60 -7.78 -24.24
N PRO A 394 7.85 -8.68 -23.57
CA PRO A 394 6.52 -8.36 -23.06
C PRO A 394 6.62 -7.27 -21.98
N PRO A 395 5.55 -6.51 -21.72
CA PRO A 395 5.60 -5.35 -20.82
C PRO A 395 5.97 -5.81 -19.41
N GLN A 396 7.16 -5.42 -18.96
CA GLN A 396 7.54 -5.51 -17.55
C GLN A 396 6.56 -4.64 -16.76
N LEU A 397 5.80 -5.27 -15.86
CA LEU A 397 5.01 -4.53 -14.88
C LEU A 397 5.97 -3.58 -14.15
N ALA A 398 5.67 -2.28 -14.20
CA ALA A 398 6.49 -1.21 -13.66
C ALA A 398 7.06 -1.60 -12.29
N VAL A 399 8.38 -1.70 -12.20
CA VAL A 399 9.09 -1.84 -10.94
C VAL A 399 8.65 -0.68 -10.04
N SER A 400 8.06 -1.03 -8.89
CA SER A 400 7.59 -0.06 -7.91
C SER A 400 8.76 0.86 -7.50
N PRO A 401 8.67 2.20 -7.67
CA PRO A 401 9.73 3.17 -7.33
C PRO A 401 10.03 3.29 -5.82
N SER A 402 9.62 2.31 -5.02
CA SER A 402 9.69 2.31 -3.56
C SER A 402 11.11 2.12 -3.03
N MET A 403 12.01 1.49 -3.78
CA MET A 403 13.32 1.04 -3.29
C MET A 403 14.45 2.09 -3.41
N GLU A 404 14.43 2.95 -4.44
CA GLU A 404 15.58 3.82 -4.73
C GLU A 404 15.72 5.01 -3.77
N HIS A 405 14.60 5.52 -3.22
CA HIS A 405 14.59 6.74 -2.42
C HIS A 405 14.74 6.53 -0.89
N LEU A 406 14.65 5.29 -0.39
CA LEU A 406 14.79 4.98 1.04
C LEU A 406 16.24 4.66 1.43
N ALA A 407 17.06 4.21 0.49
CA ALA A 407 18.50 4.02 0.72
C ALA A 407 19.19 5.34 1.09
N SER A 408 18.78 6.47 0.50
CA SER A 408 19.33 7.79 0.85
C SER A 408 18.92 8.25 2.25
N LEU A 409 17.72 7.90 2.73
CA LEU A 409 17.25 8.24 4.07
C LEU A 409 17.88 7.38 5.16
N SER A 410 18.11 6.08 4.88
CA SER A 410 18.89 5.22 5.77
C SER A 410 20.29 5.77 5.97
N ASN A 411 20.95 6.24 4.91
CA ASN A 411 22.27 6.85 5.02
C ASN A 411 22.26 8.17 5.82
N VAL A 412 21.21 8.98 5.71
CA VAL A 412 21.08 10.23 6.49
C VAL A 412 20.80 9.93 7.98
N ALA A 413 19.93 8.97 8.29
CA ALA A 413 19.64 8.55 9.66
C ALA A 413 20.83 7.86 10.34
N SER A 414 21.55 7.00 9.59
CA SER A 414 22.78 6.36 10.07
C SER A 414 23.90 7.38 10.31
N ASN A 415 24.05 8.39 9.43
CA ASN A 415 25.04 9.45 9.64
C ASN A 415 24.69 10.36 10.83
N ALA A 416 23.40 10.61 11.08
CA ALA A 416 22.96 11.36 12.27
C ALA A 416 23.17 10.58 13.57
N SER A 417 22.90 9.27 13.59
CA SER A 417 23.19 8.41 14.75
C SER A 417 24.69 8.26 15.00
N ILE A 418 25.51 8.07 13.96
CA ILE A 418 26.97 7.98 14.09
C ILE A 418 27.56 9.33 14.53
N ALA A 419 27.08 10.45 14.01
CA ALA A 419 27.50 11.78 14.47
C ALA A 419 27.15 12.00 15.96
N SER A 420 25.97 11.54 16.40
CA SER A 420 25.58 11.65 17.83
C SER A 420 26.39 10.74 18.76
N LEU A 421 26.86 9.59 18.27
CA LEU A 421 27.76 8.68 19.00
C LEU A 421 29.20 9.21 19.01
N ALA A 422 29.68 9.79 17.90
CA ALA A 422 31.00 10.40 17.82
C ALA A 422 31.12 11.68 18.68
N THR A 423 30.04 12.43 18.88
CA THR A 423 30.01 13.56 19.83
C THR A 423 29.91 13.12 21.29
N ALA A 424 29.45 11.89 21.57
CA ALA A 424 29.35 11.35 22.92
C ALA A 424 30.62 10.61 23.38
N GLU A 425 31.42 10.07 22.45
CA GLU A 425 32.71 9.43 22.73
C GLU A 425 33.91 10.41 22.76
N GLY A 426 33.71 11.70 22.48
CA GLY A 426 34.78 12.71 22.47
C GLY A 426 35.16 13.30 23.83
N ASP A 427 34.37 13.10 24.88
CA ASP A 427 34.54 13.77 26.19
C ASP A 427 34.88 12.81 27.35
N VAL A 428 35.12 11.54 27.06
CA VAL A 428 35.57 10.57 28.07
C VAL A 428 36.68 9.73 27.44
N ILE A 429 37.88 9.83 28.01
CA ILE A 429 39.14 9.13 27.68
C ILE A 429 40.19 10.04 27.01
N THR A 430 40.99 10.72 27.85
CA THR A 430 42.44 10.82 27.61
C THR A 430 43.18 10.71 28.95
N PRO A 431 44.27 9.91 29.06
CA PRO A 431 44.79 9.41 30.32
C PRO A 431 45.98 10.21 30.87
N LEU A 432 46.21 10.02 32.17
CA LEU A 432 47.47 10.16 32.91
C LEU A 432 48.72 9.84 32.06
N LEU A 433 49.52 10.86 31.71
CA LEU A 433 50.98 10.82 31.56
C LEU A 433 51.49 12.20 31.13
N GLY A 434 52.03 12.96 32.08
CA GLY A 434 52.68 14.26 31.81
C GLY A 434 54.11 14.10 31.31
N PRO A 435 54.66 15.06 30.55
CA PRO A 435 56.09 15.14 30.32
C PRO A 435 56.77 16.06 31.34
N ALA A 436 57.94 15.61 31.79
CA ALA A 436 58.85 16.33 32.68
C ALA A 436 59.71 17.37 31.93
N SER A 437 60.24 18.31 32.72
CA SER A 437 61.30 19.30 32.41
C SER A 437 60.86 20.57 31.66
N GLY A 438 61.09 21.80 32.13
CA GLY A 438 61.79 22.31 33.31
C GLY A 438 61.89 23.84 33.27
N ALA A 439 62.33 24.42 34.39
CA ALA A 439 62.91 25.76 34.59
C ALA A 439 62.01 26.98 34.98
N ARG A 440 62.21 27.37 36.25
CA ARG A 440 62.40 28.72 36.84
C ARG A 440 61.25 29.74 36.95
N ALA A 441 60.80 29.90 38.20
CA ALA A 441 60.62 31.11 39.04
C ALA A 441 60.30 32.48 38.38
N PRO A 442 59.45 33.28 39.06
CA PRO A 442 60.03 34.29 39.94
C PRO A 442 59.32 34.46 41.30
N ALA A 443 60.12 34.92 42.26
CA ALA A 443 59.72 35.37 43.58
C ALA A 443 59.16 36.79 43.57
N LEU A 444 58.57 37.16 44.73
CA LEU A 444 58.32 38.51 45.26
C LEU A 444 56.89 39.08 45.08
N LEU A 445 56.07 38.81 46.11
CA LEU A 445 55.29 39.83 46.84
C LEU A 445 56.17 41.05 47.16
N PRO A 446 55.65 42.30 47.23
CA PRO A 446 54.66 42.65 48.27
C PRO A 446 53.70 43.83 47.97
N ARG A 447 52.46 43.76 48.48
CA ARG A 447 51.90 44.60 49.57
C ARG A 447 50.39 44.42 49.66
#